data_AF-T2G7M3-F1
#
_entry.id   AF-T2G7M3-F1
#
_cell.length_a   1.000
_cell.length_b   1.000
_cell.length_c   1.000
_cell.angle_alpha   90.00
_cell.angle_beta   90.00
_cell.angle_gamma   90.00
#
_symmetry.space_group_name_H-M   'P 1'
#
loop_
_entity.id
_entity.type
_entity.pdbx_description
1 polymer ?
#
loop_
_entity_poly.entity_id
_entity_poly.type
_entity_poly.pdbx_seq_one_letter_code
_entity_poly.pdbx_strand_id
1 'polypeptide(L)'
;MPPADDAPFSSDSFLVDSFTGDNAVYEVDPQAWTCTCEEWLVTRAAFKPHDVRRLCPHLLHVFRVQPDLLPDGFKERDRRIVERLEPLRLGYPICRRIVSLPLPALVHQSGPDSADIFFPRDRSIPWASVLCAEGFFHYHPGEDRWANRRAPADPAHCQILELRIHKALSQEGGPAGQGYPLPPEATGWAAPAHHQHEDARTFPLGEMPNSMSDSLPEAISDPMLDAPLAMPSIPQAPPIPQAPGGQPGTQDYPGPFAAPPGEPPPPLPRPAHDPVASPGKDRPASPPVNRDPLRLGTGSPQRSIPAKGRHVVRSTAPTRRVALTLLIMLTISAVGAFFFVMHAPELSLHAITRSLTKLLEGDAPPPPTPGRTSAADPPPAAGLQTVPGGHWPAKEQARDILKLIEANPSQGRYTITKKLPDSVVLFGVDLDVQSIYHVERYTNGTEDRQSWLGHTMFRLESASQGGSLADVPAGQR
;
A
#
# COMPACT_ATOMS: atom_id res chain seq x y z
N MET A 1 50.67 13.80 -20.91
CA MET A 1 49.36 13.29 -20.47
C MET A 1 48.80 12.48 -21.62
N PRO A 2 48.63 11.15 -21.49
CA PRO A 2 47.88 10.41 -22.48
C PRO A 2 46.40 10.83 -22.39
N PRO A 3 45.65 10.85 -23.51
CA PRO A 3 44.21 11.10 -23.48
C PRO A 3 43.55 10.03 -22.61
N ALA A 4 42.59 10.44 -21.78
CA ALA A 4 41.74 9.52 -21.06
C ALA A 4 41.04 8.63 -22.08
N ASP A 5 41.25 7.32 -21.97
CA ASP A 5 40.52 6.32 -22.72
C ASP A 5 39.03 6.50 -22.40
N ASP A 6 38.29 7.09 -23.35
CA ASP A 6 36.85 6.98 -23.45
C ASP A 6 36.53 5.49 -23.71
N ALA A 7 36.47 4.71 -22.63
CA ALA A 7 35.97 3.35 -22.70
C ALA A 7 34.57 3.38 -23.34
N PRO A 8 34.28 2.52 -24.33
CA PRO A 8 32.97 2.48 -24.94
C PRO A 8 31.97 1.98 -23.89
N PHE A 9 31.29 2.92 -23.22
CA PHE A 9 30.06 2.66 -22.49
C PHE A 9 28.98 2.30 -23.51
N SER A 10 29.07 1.11 -24.10
CA SER A 10 27.90 0.42 -24.64
C SER A 10 27.18 -0.25 -23.47
N SER A 11 26.82 0.54 -22.47
CA SER A 11 25.87 0.13 -21.45
C SER A 11 24.52 0.09 -22.16
N ASP A 12 23.98 -1.12 -22.36
CA ASP A 12 22.67 -1.35 -22.97
C ASP A 12 21.58 -0.72 -22.08
N SER A 13 21.38 0.59 -22.25
CA SER A 13 20.33 1.37 -21.62
C SER A 13 19.02 1.16 -22.37
N PHE A 14 17.93 1.02 -21.62
CA PHE A 14 16.59 0.85 -22.16
C PHE A 14 15.79 2.15 -22.02
N LEU A 15 15.00 2.49 -23.03
CA LEU A 15 14.01 3.55 -22.95
C LEU A 15 12.65 2.93 -22.60
N VAL A 16 12.05 3.39 -21.50
CA VAL A 16 10.76 2.89 -20.99
C VAL A 16 9.80 4.05 -20.82
N ASP A 17 8.61 3.93 -21.39
CA ASP A 17 7.55 4.93 -21.27
C ASP A 17 7.03 5.04 -19.83
N SER A 18 6.57 6.24 -19.48
CA SER A 18 5.94 6.52 -18.18
C SER A 18 4.63 5.74 -18.02
N PHE A 19 4.46 5.15 -16.85
CA PHE A 19 3.21 4.48 -16.49
C PHE A 19 2.10 5.43 -16.02
N THR A 20 2.42 6.72 -15.75
CA THR A 20 1.47 7.73 -15.24
C THR A 20 0.75 8.51 -16.35
N GLY A 21 1.13 8.34 -17.62
CA GLY A 21 0.42 8.93 -18.76
C GLY A 21 0.99 10.23 -19.32
N ASP A 22 2.05 10.79 -18.73
CA ASP A 22 2.61 12.10 -19.13
C ASP A 22 3.48 12.08 -20.40
N ASN A 23 3.42 11.03 -21.22
CA ASN A 23 4.30 10.81 -22.39
C ASN A 23 5.81 10.99 -22.09
N ALA A 24 6.21 10.87 -20.82
CA ALA A 24 7.62 10.90 -20.44
C ALA A 24 8.27 9.55 -20.78
N VAL A 25 9.54 9.58 -21.19
CA VAL A 25 10.35 8.39 -21.45
C VAL A 25 11.52 8.43 -20.49
N TYR A 26 11.78 7.30 -19.84
CA TYR A 26 12.86 7.17 -18.88
C TYR A 26 13.91 6.20 -19.39
N GLU A 27 15.17 6.62 -19.28
CA GLU A 27 16.32 5.74 -19.45
C GLU A 27 16.50 4.85 -18.21
N VAL A 28 16.71 3.57 -18.45
CA VAL A 28 16.87 2.50 -17.45
C VAL A 28 18.14 1.72 -17.75
N ASP A 29 19.05 1.65 -16.77
CA ASP A 29 20.22 0.77 -16.82
C ASP A 29 19.99 -0.42 -15.87
N PRO A 30 19.67 -1.61 -16.41
CA PRO A 30 19.42 -2.81 -15.61
C PRO A 30 20.69 -3.44 -15.03
N GLN A 31 21.89 -3.12 -15.53
CA GLN A 31 23.14 -3.59 -14.94
C GLN A 31 23.48 -2.76 -13.69
N ALA A 32 23.38 -1.43 -13.78
CA ALA A 32 23.63 -0.53 -12.66
C ALA A 32 22.44 -0.40 -11.68
N TRP A 33 21.27 -0.94 -12.05
CA TRP A 33 20.00 -0.77 -11.36
C TRP A 33 19.63 0.70 -11.19
N THR A 34 19.79 1.47 -12.26
CA THR A 34 19.49 2.90 -12.28
C THR A 34 18.35 3.23 -13.22
N CYS A 35 17.65 4.31 -12.91
CA CYS A 35 16.56 4.82 -13.72
C CYS A 35 16.52 6.34 -13.58
N THR A 36 16.17 7.02 -14.66
CA THR A 36 16.03 8.49 -14.70
C THR A 36 14.67 8.98 -14.23
N CYS A 37 13.75 8.10 -13.79
CA CYS A 37 12.47 8.55 -13.26
C CYS A 37 12.62 9.28 -11.92
N GLU A 38 11.73 10.24 -11.68
CA GLU A 38 11.77 11.10 -10.48
C GLU A 38 11.75 10.29 -9.18
N GLU A 39 10.88 9.29 -9.08
CA GLU A 39 10.82 8.40 -7.92
C GLU A 39 12.19 7.76 -7.64
N TRP A 40 12.89 7.34 -8.69
CA TRP A 40 14.19 6.72 -8.53
C TRP A 40 15.22 7.73 -8.04
N LEU A 41 15.33 8.87 -8.72
CA LEU A 41 16.30 9.93 -8.40
C LEU A 41 16.12 10.47 -6.98
N VAL A 42 14.87 10.72 -6.57
CA VAL A 42 14.55 11.37 -5.29
C VAL A 42 14.60 10.38 -4.13
N THR A 43 14.10 9.15 -4.32
CA THR A 43 13.88 8.22 -3.19
C THR A 43 14.73 6.97 -3.22
N ARG A 44 14.99 6.40 -4.41
CA ARG A 44 15.59 5.06 -4.55
C ARG A 44 17.10 5.10 -4.75
N ALA A 45 17.65 6.18 -5.30
CA ALA A 45 19.07 6.36 -5.52
C ALA A 45 19.90 6.26 -4.21
N ALA A 46 19.28 6.58 -3.06
CA ALA A 46 19.92 6.54 -1.75
C ALA A 46 20.15 5.13 -1.18
N PHE A 47 19.56 4.08 -1.78
CA PHE A 47 19.81 2.70 -1.33
C PHE A 47 21.11 2.15 -1.93
N LYS A 48 21.68 1.15 -1.26
CA LYS A 48 22.92 0.50 -1.70
C LYS A 48 22.73 -0.13 -3.09
N PRO A 49 23.78 -0.18 -3.93
CA PRO A 49 23.73 -0.93 -5.18
C PRO A 49 23.17 -2.34 -4.97
N HIS A 50 22.32 -2.78 -5.90
CA HIS A 50 21.62 -4.08 -5.87
C HIS A 50 20.64 -4.30 -4.68
N ASP A 51 20.29 -3.27 -3.92
CA ASP A 51 19.17 -3.36 -2.97
C ASP A 51 17.84 -3.40 -3.74
N VAL A 52 16.99 -4.41 -3.47
CA VAL A 52 15.69 -4.60 -4.14
C VAL A 52 14.78 -3.37 -4.02
N ARG A 53 14.97 -2.53 -3.00
CA ARG A 53 14.24 -1.27 -2.85
C ARG A 53 14.64 -0.22 -3.89
N ARG A 54 15.69 -0.45 -4.68
CA ARG A 54 16.04 0.40 -5.84
C ARG A 54 15.12 0.19 -7.04
N LEU A 55 14.37 -0.90 -7.06
CA LEU A 55 13.56 -1.29 -8.20
C LEU A 55 12.29 -0.43 -8.31
N CYS A 56 12.36 0.65 -9.08
CA CYS A 56 11.20 1.43 -9.49
C CYS A 56 10.33 0.61 -10.48
N PRO A 57 9.11 1.06 -10.81
CA PRO A 57 8.26 0.39 -11.79
C PRO A 57 8.97 0.09 -13.12
N HIS A 58 9.79 1.03 -13.63
CA HIS A 58 10.47 0.90 -14.93
C HIS A 58 11.56 -0.18 -14.89
N LEU A 59 12.36 -0.25 -13.81
CA LEU A 59 13.35 -1.31 -13.62
C LEU A 59 12.68 -2.68 -13.53
N LEU A 60 11.58 -2.81 -12.79
CA LEU A 60 10.83 -4.07 -12.71
C LEU A 60 10.28 -4.50 -14.07
N HIS A 61 9.80 -3.55 -14.86
CA HIS A 61 9.34 -3.82 -16.22
C HIS A 61 10.46 -4.37 -17.10
N VAL A 62 11.64 -3.76 -17.08
CA VAL A 62 12.82 -4.24 -17.83
C VAL A 62 13.22 -5.65 -17.39
N PHE A 63 13.28 -5.93 -16.08
CA PHE A 63 13.60 -7.27 -15.59
C PHE A 63 12.55 -8.33 -15.92
N ARG A 64 11.27 -7.95 -16.07
CA ARG A 64 10.26 -8.88 -16.57
C ARG A 64 10.47 -9.18 -18.06
N VAL A 65 10.76 -8.17 -18.87
CA VAL A 65 10.99 -8.33 -20.31
C VAL A 65 12.29 -9.09 -20.57
N GLN A 66 13.30 -8.90 -19.72
CA GLN A 66 14.60 -9.57 -19.79
C GLN A 66 14.97 -10.20 -18.44
N PRO A 67 14.41 -11.37 -18.12
CA PRO A 67 14.66 -12.06 -16.85
C PRO A 67 16.15 -12.41 -16.63
N ASP A 68 16.90 -12.61 -17.70
CA ASP A 68 18.33 -12.94 -17.67
C ASP A 68 19.20 -11.79 -17.11
N LEU A 69 18.66 -10.57 -17.05
CA LEU A 69 19.34 -9.43 -16.44
C LEU A 69 19.18 -9.37 -14.91
N LEU A 70 18.31 -10.22 -14.35
CA LEU A 70 18.14 -10.32 -12.90
C LEU A 70 19.37 -11.02 -12.30
N PRO A 71 20.11 -10.42 -11.36
CA PRO A 71 21.33 -11.00 -10.82
C PRO A 71 21.12 -12.36 -10.14
N ASP A 72 22.10 -13.25 -10.33
CA ASP A 72 22.24 -14.52 -9.63
C ASP A 72 22.41 -14.27 -8.12
N GLY A 73 21.32 -14.27 -7.37
CA GLY A 73 21.29 -13.88 -5.96
C GLY A 73 20.01 -13.18 -5.54
N PHE A 74 19.14 -12.84 -6.50
CA PHE A 74 17.78 -12.40 -6.21
C PHE A 74 17.04 -13.51 -5.45
N LYS A 75 16.66 -13.23 -4.20
CA LYS A 75 16.00 -14.23 -3.34
C LYS A 75 14.68 -14.64 -3.97
N GLU A 76 14.33 -15.91 -3.88
CA GLU A 76 13.08 -16.45 -4.44
C GLU A 76 11.84 -15.72 -3.95
N ARG A 77 11.83 -15.30 -2.67
CA ARG A 77 10.78 -14.43 -2.12
C ARG A 77 10.65 -13.13 -2.89
N ASP A 78 11.77 -12.47 -3.16
CA ASP A 78 11.78 -11.16 -3.82
C ASP A 78 11.39 -11.32 -5.29
N ARG A 79 11.80 -12.41 -5.95
CA ARG A 79 11.37 -12.76 -7.32
C ARG A 79 9.85 -12.87 -7.41
N ARG A 80 9.24 -13.65 -6.51
CA ARG A 80 7.77 -13.77 -6.42
C ARG A 80 7.08 -12.42 -6.18
N ILE A 81 7.66 -11.55 -5.34
CA ILE A 81 7.11 -10.21 -5.09
C ILE A 81 7.16 -9.37 -6.37
N VAL A 82 8.30 -9.37 -7.08
CA VAL A 82 8.47 -8.65 -8.35
C VAL A 82 7.46 -9.10 -9.40
N GLU A 83 7.29 -10.41 -9.58
CA GLU A 83 6.34 -10.99 -10.53
C GLU A 83 4.89 -10.55 -10.26
N ARG A 84 4.54 -10.34 -8.99
CA ARG A 84 3.20 -9.86 -8.58
C ARG A 84 3.02 -8.34 -8.71
N LEU A 85 4.09 -7.56 -8.56
CA LEU A 85 4.02 -6.09 -8.61
C LEU A 85 4.02 -5.54 -10.03
N GLU A 86 4.72 -6.19 -10.95
CA GLU A 86 4.87 -5.68 -12.32
C GLU A 86 3.52 -5.50 -13.03
N PRO A 87 2.55 -6.45 -12.99
CA PRO A 87 1.25 -6.26 -13.63
C PRO A 87 0.46 -5.08 -13.07
N LEU A 88 0.77 -4.69 -11.83
CA LEU A 88 0.18 -3.54 -11.15
C LEU A 88 0.91 -2.23 -11.47
N ARG A 89 2.02 -2.30 -12.24
CA ARG A 89 2.92 -1.17 -12.55
C ARG A 89 3.44 -0.46 -11.31
N LEU A 90 3.65 -1.22 -10.24
CA LEU A 90 4.17 -0.72 -8.97
C LEU A 90 5.65 -1.07 -8.85
N GLY A 91 6.43 -0.17 -8.25
CA GLY A 91 7.81 -0.44 -7.88
C GLY A 91 7.89 -1.32 -6.63
N TYR A 92 9.06 -1.88 -6.35
CA TYR A 92 9.27 -2.65 -5.12
C TYR A 92 9.06 -1.74 -3.89
N PRO A 93 8.25 -2.13 -2.88
CA PRO A 93 7.92 -1.26 -1.77
C PRO A 93 9.14 -0.79 -0.96
N ILE A 94 9.20 0.51 -0.69
CA ILE A 94 10.23 1.09 0.19
C ILE A 94 9.87 0.78 1.65
N CYS A 95 10.33 -0.38 2.12
CA CYS A 95 9.97 -0.93 3.42
C CYS A 95 11.19 -1.16 4.32
N ARG A 96 10.94 -1.20 5.63
CA ARG A 96 11.91 -1.62 6.66
C ARG A 96 11.85 -3.12 6.96
N ARG A 97 10.67 -3.72 6.76
CA ARG A 97 10.39 -5.11 7.10
C ARG A 97 9.34 -5.66 6.14
N ILE A 98 9.53 -6.92 5.76
CA ILE A 98 8.58 -7.71 4.97
C ILE A 98 8.20 -8.92 5.81
N VAL A 99 6.91 -9.18 5.95
CA VAL A 99 6.36 -10.36 6.61
C VAL A 99 5.57 -11.16 5.59
N SER A 100 6.12 -12.30 5.18
CA SER A 100 5.42 -13.27 4.33
C SER A 100 4.49 -14.13 5.19
N LEU A 101 3.25 -14.26 4.75
CA LEU A 101 2.19 -14.96 5.46
C LEU A 101 1.52 -15.96 4.52
N PRO A 102 1.52 -17.27 4.83
CA PRO A 102 0.65 -18.20 4.12
C PRO A 102 -0.82 -17.86 4.41
N LEU A 103 -1.63 -17.75 3.36
CA LEU A 103 -3.07 -17.60 3.47
C LEU A 103 -3.74 -18.97 3.30
N PRO A 104 -4.84 -19.25 4.00
CA PRO A 104 -5.60 -20.46 3.76
C PRO A 104 -6.07 -20.48 2.30
N ALA A 105 -5.97 -21.62 1.63
CA ALA A 105 -6.42 -21.72 0.26
C ALA A 105 -7.93 -21.40 0.18
N LEU A 106 -8.29 -20.44 -0.66
CA LEU A 106 -9.68 -20.19 -1.00
C LEU A 106 -10.28 -21.47 -1.59
N VAL A 107 -11.53 -21.76 -1.23
CA VAL A 107 -12.27 -22.95 -1.69
C VAL A 107 -12.29 -23.10 -3.23
N HIS A 108 -12.00 -22.02 -3.95
CA HIS A 108 -12.03 -21.95 -5.41
C HIS A 108 -10.66 -21.74 -6.08
N GLN A 109 -9.55 -21.72 -5.33
CA GLN A 109 -8.21 -21.56 -5.92
C GLN A 109 -7.33 -22.76 -5.63
N SER A 110 -6.83 -23.37 -6.70
CA SER A 110 -5.83 -24.45 -6.65
C SER A 110 -4.43 -23.85 -6.48
N GLY A 111 -3.99 -23.68 -5.23
CA GLY A 111 -2.61 -23.32 -4.89
C GLY A 111 -2.48 -22.76 -3.47
N PRO A 112 -1.30 -22.88 -2.83
CA PRO A 112 -1.03 -22.19 -1.58
C PRO A 112 -0.99 -20.68 -1.85
N ASP A 113 -1.98 -19.95 -1.33
CA ASP A 113 -1.98 -18.49 -1.40
C ASP A 113 -1.03 -17.93 -0.32
N SER A 114 -0.45 -16.78 -0.62
CA SER A 114 0.46 -16.10 0.31
C SER A 114 0.34 -14.60 0.15
N ALA A 115 0.39 -13.91 1.27
CA ALA A 115 0.50 -12.47 1.32
C ALA A 115 1.90 -12.05 1.75
N ASP A 116 2.38 -10.95 1.19
CA ASP A 116 3.58 -10.25 1.64
C ASP A 116 3.14 -8.90 2.22
N ILE A 117 3.42 -8.69 3.51
CA ILE A 117 3.08 -7.47 4.26
C ILE A 117 4.33 -6.60 4.36
N PHE A 118 4.24 -5.36 3.89
CA PHE A 118 5.32 -4.38 3.86
C PHE A 118 5.07 -3.29 4.89
N PHE A 119 6.01 -3.16 5.83
CA PHE A 119 6.01 -2.06 6.78
C PHE A 119 6.87 -0.91 6.24
N PRO A 120 6.34 0.31 6.12
CA PRO A 120 7.01 1.42 5.45
C PRO A 120 8.34 1.75 6.12
N ARG A 121 9.31 2.26 5.35
CA ARG A 121 10.59 2.66 5.93
C ARG A 121 10.41 3.78 6.97
N ASP A 122 9.62 4.79 6.63
CA ASP A 122 9.23 5.84 7.55
C ASP A 122 8.14 5.33 8.51
N ARG A 123 8.40 5.44 9.81
CA ARG A 123 7.45 5.05 10.86
C ARG A 123 6.30 6.04 11.03
N SER A 124 6.44 7.26 10.50
CA SER A 124 5.38 8.26 10.51
C SER A 124 4.22 7.88 9.58
N ILE A 125 4.49 7.06 8.56
CA ILE A 125 3.47 6.55 7.63
C ILE A 125 2.71 5.43 8.35
N PRO A 126 1.43 5.62 8.68
CA PRO A 126 0.69 4.70 9.53
C PRO A 126 0.04 3.55 8.74
N TRP A 127 0.52 3.28 7.52
CA TRP A 127 -0.08 2.31 6.60
C TRP A 127 0.87 1.13 6.36
N ALA A 128 0.39 -0.08 6.60
CA ALA A 128 1.03 -1.30 6.09
C ALA A 128 0.52 -1.58 4.68
N SER A 129 1.41 -1.95 3.76
CA SER A 129 1.00 -2.40 2.42
C SER A 129 0.92 -3.92 2.37
N VAL A 130 -0.06 -4.46 1.67
CA VAL A 130 -0.31 -5.91 1.60
C VAL A 130 -0.40 -6.31 0.14
N LEU A 131 0.44 -7.25 -0.29
CA LEU A 131 0.40 -7.85 -1.62
C LEU A 131 -0.03 -9.31 -1.50
N CYS A 132 -1.17 -9.66 -2.08
CA CYS A 132 -1.65 -11.05 -2.18
C CYS A 132 -2.13 -11.34 -3.62
N ALA A 133 -2.64 -12.54 -3.87
CA ALA A 133 -3.14 -12.93 -5.20
C ALA A 133 -4.23 -11.98 -5.74
N GLU A 134 -5.01 -11.37 -4.85
CA GLU A 134 -6.13 -10.49 -5.19
C GLU A 134 -5.68 -9.07 -5.60
N GLY A 135 -4.44 -8.69 -5.27
CA GLY A 135 -3.88 -7.39 -5.62
C GLY A 135 -3.06 -6.77 -4.49
N PHE A 136 -3.00 -5.43 -4.52
CA PHE A 136 -2.24 -4.61 -3.59
C PHE A 136 -3.16 -3.70 -2.79
N PHE A 137 -3.04 -3.77 -1.46
CA PHE A 137 -3.93 -3.12 -0.50
C PHE A 137 -3.11 -2.36 0.54
N HIS A 138 -3.76 -1.43 1.24
CA HIS A 138 -3.17 -0.71 2.36
C HIS A 138 -4.09 -0.80 3.58
N TYR A 139 -3.50 -1.07 4.74
CA TYR A 139 -4.22 -1.20 6.00
C TYR A 139 -3.63 -0.29 7.06
N HIS A 140 -4.49 0.43 7.77
CA HIS A 140 -4.14 1.34 8.85
C HIS A 140 -4.35 0.65 10.21
N PRO A 141 -3.31 0.06 10.83
CA PRO A 141 -3.43 -0.61 12.12
C PRO A 141 -4.02 0.26 13.22
N GLY A 142 -3.67 1.55 13.30
CA GLY A 142 -4.18 2.44 14.36
C GLY A 142 -5.65 2.84 14.22
N GLU A 143 -6.23 2.68 13.02
CA GLU A 143 -7.62 3.07 12.72
C GLU A 143 -8.46 1.84 12.34
N ASP A 144 -7.86 0.64 12.40
CA ASP A 144 -8.46 -0.65 12.04
C ASP A 144 -9.25 -0.62 10.72
N ARG A 145 -8.64 -0.05 9.67
CA ARG A 145 -9.33 0.09 8.37
C ARG A 145 -8.42 -0.07 7.17
N TRP A 146 -9.03 -0.53 6.09
CA TRP A 146 -8.42 -0.58 4.76
C TRP A 146 -8.54 0.78 4.04
N ALA A 147 -7.50 1.15 3.29
CA ALA A 147 -7.49 2.39 2.51
C ALA A 147 -8.59 2.36 1.43
N ASN A 148 -9.20 3.51 1.16
CA ASN A 148 -10.25 3.67 0.14
C ASN A 148 -11.41 2.66 0.24
N ARG A 149 -11.65 2.10 1.44
CA ARG A 149 -12.62 1.01 1.68
C ARG A 149 -12.38 -0.22 0.79
N ARG A 150 -11.15 -0.38 0.28
CA ARG A 150 -10.75 -1.50 -0.56
C ARG A 150 -10.00 -2.51 0.31
N ALA A 151 -10.71 -3.54 0.73
CA ALA A 151 -10.15 -4.70 1.41
C ALA A 151 -9.99 -5.86 0.41
N PRO A 152 -9.21 -6.90 0.76
CA PRO A 152 -9.34 -8.21 0.11
C PRO A 152 -10.81 -8.65 0.01
N ALA A 153 -11.16 -9.32 -1.09
CA ALA A 153 -12.49 -9.78 -1.40
C ALA A 153 -12.97 -10.87 -0.42
N ASP A 154 -12.06 -11.71 0.08
CA ASP A 154 -12.39 -12.72 1.10
C ASP A 154 -12.32 -12.13 2.52
N PRO A 155 -13.44 -12.08 3.26
CA PRO A 155 -13.46 -11.63 4.65
C PRO A 155 -12.53 -12.44 5.57
N ALA A 156 -12.32 -13.74 5.30
CA ALA A 156 -11.42 -14.56 6.12
C ALA A 156 -9.95 -14.14 5.91
N HIS A 157 -9.55 -13.85 4.68
CA HIS A 157 -8.26 -13.24 4.37
C HIS A 157 -8.08 -11.91 5.10
N CYS A 158 -9.08 -11.02 5.08
CA CYS A 158 -9.02 -9.74 5.78
C CYS A 158 -8.69 -9.93 7.27
N GLN A 159 -9.48 -10.74 7.98
CA GLN A 159 -9.29 -10.95 9.43
C GLN A 159 -7.91 -11.54 9.74
N ILE A 160 -7.45 -12.50 8.94
CA ILE A 160 -6.12 -13.11 9.12
C ILE A 160 -5.01 -12.08 8.90
N LEU A 161 -5.14 -11.26 7.86
CA LEU A 161 -4.17 -10.21 7.54
C LEU A 161 -4.13 -9.14 8.63
N GLU A 162 -5.28 -8.63 9.07
CA GLU A 162 -5.43 -7.66 10.16
C GLU A 162 -4.74 -8.15 11.43
N LEU A 163 -5.10 -9.36 11.90
CA LEU A 163 -4.49 -9.98 13.09
C LEU A 163 -2.97 -10.11 12.96
N ARG A 164 -2.47 -10.45 11.77
CA ARG A 164 -1.04 -10.64 11.53
C ARG A 164 -0.28 -9.32 11.46
N ILE A 165 -0.89 -8.28 10.91
CA ILE A 165 -0.34 -6.93 10.92
C ILE A 165 -0.22 -6.43 12.37
N HIS A 166 -1.28 -6.54 13.17
CA HIS A 166 -1.27 -6.16 14.59
C HIS A 166 -0.24 -6.95 15.41
N LYS A 167 -0.15 -8.26 15.17
CA LYS A 167 0.87 -9.11 15.81
C LYS A 167 2.28 -8.69 15.42
N ALA A 168 2.53 -8.42 14.14
CA ALA A 168 3.85 -8.02 13.66
C ALA A 168 4.28 -6.65 14.23
N LEU A 169 3.35 -5.70 14.38
CA LEU A 169 3.61 -4.39 14.98
C LEU A 169 3.88 -4.47 16.48
N SER A 170 3.11 -5.29 17.21
CA SER A 170 3.36 -5.54 18.63
C SER A 170 4.76 -6.11 18.88
N GLN A 171 5.28 -6.92 17.94
CA GLN A 171 6.66 -7.42 18.00
C GLN A 171 7.72 -6.35 17.71
N GLU A 172 7.40 -5.29 16.96
CA GLU A 172 8.33 -4.17 16.73
C GLU A 172 8.42 -3.22 17.94
N GLY A 173 7.32 -3.10 18.69
CA GLY A 173 7.23 -2.27 19.90
C GLY A 173 7.77 -2.92 21.17
N GLY A 174 8.14 -4.21 21.11
CA GLY A 174 8.77 -4.90 22.23
C GLY A 174 10.05 -4.19 22.67
N PRO A 175 10.40 -4.20 23.97
CA PRO A 175 11.64 -3.60 24.44
C PRO A 175 12.80 -4.23 23.66
N ALA A 176 13.58 -3.38 22.99
CA ALA A 176 14.64 -3.77 22.05
C ALA A 176 15.82 -4.55 22.69
N GLY A 177 15.63 -5.18 23.85
CA GLY A 177 16.67 -5.79 24.67
C GLY A 177 16.39 -7.20 25.21
N GLN A 178 15.28 -7.87 24.84
CA GLN A 178 15.12 -9.30 25.13
C GLN A 178 15.01 -10.08 23.83
N GLY A 179 16.17 -10.45 23.30
CA GLY A 179 16.29 -11.36 22.18
C GLY A 179 15.64 -12.69 22.53
N TYR A 180 14.43 -12.92 22.04
CA TYR A 180 13.96 -14.28 21.85
C TYR A 180 14.90 -14.93 20.83
N PRO A 181 15.54 -16.07 21.16
CA PRO A 181 16.34 -16.78 20.18
C PRO A 181 15.44 -17.12 18.99
N LEU A 182 15.87 -16.72 17.80
CA LEU A 182 15.31 -17.21 16.55
C LEU A 182 15.30 -18.75 16.63
N PRO A 183 14.19 -19.43 16.30
CA PRO A 183 14.22 -20.88 16.18
C PRO A 183 15.30 -21.23 15.15
N PRO A 184 16.18 -22.21 15.44
CA PRO A 184 17.21 -22.60 14.50
C PRO A 184 16.56 -22.99 13.18
N GLU A 185 17.12 -22.47 12.09
CA GLU A 185 16.77 -22.84 10.73
C GLU A 185 16.69 -24.37 10.64
N ALA A 186 15.54 -24.88 10.22
CA ALA A 186 15.30 -26.30 10.01
C ALA A 186 16.12 -26.76 8.80
N THR A 187 17.41 -27.03 9.02
CA THR A 187 18.21 -27.89 8.14
C THR A 187 17.66 -29.30 8.20
N GLY A 188 17.21 -29.81 7.05
CA GLY A 188 17.22 -31.23 6.72
C GLY A 188 16.04 -32.06 7.21
N TRP A 189 14.96 -32.10 6.41
CA TRP A 189 14.08 -33.28 6.37
C TRP A 189 14.67 -34.27 5.35
N ALA A 190 15.53 -35.17 5.82
CA ALA A 190 15.85 -36.39 5.11
C ALA A 190 14.96 -37.53 5.64
N ALA A 191 14.28 -38.21 4.72
CA ALA A 191 13.43 -39.37 5.01
C ALA A 191 14.27 -40.55 5.56
N PRO A 192 13.71 -41.39 6.46
CA PRO A 192 14.44 -42.52 7.03
C PRO A 192 14.47 -43.70 6.05
N ALA A 193 15.68 -44.16 5.72
CA ALA A 193 15.92 -45.47 5.12
C ALA A 193 16.28 -46.49 6.21
N HIS A 194 15.72 -47.69 6.04
CA HIS A 194 15.85 -48.89 6.86
C HIS A 194 17.27 -49.49 6.88
N HIS A 195 17.64 -50.11 8.03
CA HIS A 195 18.61 -51.22 8.23
C HIS A 195 20.11 -50.93 7.93
N GLN A 196 21.12 -51.40 8.66
CA GLN A 196 21.32 -52.58 9.51
C GLN A 196 22.65 -52.42 10.32
N HIS A 197 22.70 -53.03 11.52
CA HIS A 197 23.82 -53.77 12.17
C HIS A 197 25.30 -53.29 12.08
N GLU A 198 25.96 -53.03 13.24
CA GLU A 198 27.04 -53.86 13.85
C GLU A 198 27.78 -53.19 15.04
N ASP A 199 27.70 -53.86 16.19
CA ASP A 199 28.69 -54.14 17.25
C ASP A 199 29.84 -53.18 17.66
N ALA A 200 29.69 -52.70 18.90
CA ALA A 200 30.59 -52.83 20.06
C ALA A 200 32.14 -52.84 19.88
N ARG A 201 32.80 -51.92 20.62
CA ARG A 201 33.82 -52.29 21.64
C ARG A 201 34.23 -51.12 22.54
N THR A 202 34.63 -51.52 23.74
CA THR A 202 34.74 -50.82 25.02
C THR A 202 36.10 -50.15 25.24
N PHE A 203 36.10 -49.14 26.13
CA PHE A 203 37.22 -48.37 26.72
C PHE A 203 38.42 -49.20 27.27
N PRO A 204 39.56 -48.54 27.60
CA PRO A 204 39.74 -48.11 29.00
C PRO A 204 40.41 -46.73 29.20
N LEU A 205 40.25 -46.26 30.45
CA LEU A 205 40.79 -45.06 31.10
C LEU A 205 42.33 -44.97 31.12
N GLY A 206 42.84 -43.74 31.28
CA GLY A 206 44.20 -43.46 31.76
C GLY A 206 44.47 -41.97 32.04
N GLU A 207 44.21 -41.58 33.28
CA GLU A 207 44.97 -40.65 34.15
C GLU A 207 45.42 -39.23 33.69
N MET A 208 44.94 -38.25 34.47
CA MET A 208 45.44 -36.89 34.78
C MET A 208 46.94 -36.87 35.20
N PRO A 209 47.71 -35.74 35.16
CA PRO A 209 47.37 -34.55 35.97
C PRO A 209 47.90 -33.12 35.60
N ASN A 210 47.22 -32.15 36.22
CA ASN A 210 47.68 -30.93 36.89
C ASN A 210 48.52 -29.82 36.20
N SER A 211 47.96 -28.61 36.33
CA SER A 211 48.55 -27.44 37.03
C SER A 211 49.19 -26.31 36.22
N MET A 212 48.57 -25.14 36.37
CA MET A 212 49.11 -23.77 36.47
C MET A 212 49.88 -23.19 35.28
N SER A 213 49.42 -22.03 34.79
CA SER A 213 49.97 -20.74 35.23
C SER A 213 49.31 -19.56 34.51
N ASP A 214 49.06 -18.52 35.29
CA ASP A 214 48.84 -17.14 34.88
C ASP A 214 49.87 -16.65 33.86
N SER A 215 49.45 -15.82 32.91
CA SER A 215 50.19 -14.64 32.42
C SER A 215 49.35 -13.84 31.42
N LEU A 216 48.81 -12.71 31.88
CA LEU A 216 48.56 -11.52 31.05
C LEU A 216 49.89 -11.04 30.44
N PRO A 217 49.84 -10.37 29.29
CA PRO A 217 50.51 -9.08 29.29
C PRO A 217 49.72 -7.96 28.60
N GLU A 218 49.76 -6.83 29.31
CA GLU A 218 50.18 -5.50 28.85
C GLU A 218 49.36 -4.75 27.79
N ALA A 219 48.79 -3.67 28.32
CA ALA A 219 48.41 -2.46 27.64
C ALA A 219 49.53 -1.91 26.75
N ILE A 220 49.20 -1.67 25.48
CA ILE A 220 49.93 -0.75 24.62
C ILE A 220 49.18 0.58 24.69
N SER A 221 49.82 1.54 25.33
CA SER A 221 49.52 2.96 25.18
C SER A 221 50.28 3.45 23.95
N ASP A 222 49.62 4.19 23.05
CA ASP A 222 50.33 5.10 22.17
C ASP A 222 49.55 6.42 22.03
N PRO A 223 50.24 7.58 22.05
CA PRO A 223 49.64 8.90 22.16
C PRO A 223 49.55 9.63 20.79
N MET A 224 49.01 10.85 20.85
CA MET A 224 49.05 11.94 19.85
C MET A 224 47.79 12.18 19.02
N LEU A 225 46.95 13.05 19.60
CA LEU A 225 46.25 14.13 18.93
C LEU A 225 47.23 15.09 18.22
N ASP A 226 46.90 15.49 16.99
CA ASP A 226 46.88 16.87 16.46
C ASP A 226 47.27 16.92 14.98
N ALA A 227 46.25 16.85 14.10
CA ALA A 227 46.35 17.35 12.74
C ALA A 227 45.02 18.03 12.37
N PRO A 228 45.02 19.32 11.99
CA PRO A 228 43.80 20.02 11.59
C PRO A 228 43.33 19.52 10.22
N LEU A 229 42.07 19.07 10.16
CA LEU A 229 41.37 18.77 8.92
C LEU A 229 41.16 20.08 8.14
N ALA A 230 41.93 20.25 7.06
CA ALA A 230 41.67 21.27 6.06
C ALA A 230 40.38 20.93 5.31
N MET A 231 39.37 21.80 5.42
CA MET A 231 38.14 21.73 4.64
C MET A 231 38.44 22.04 3.17
N PRO A 232 37.96 21.24 2.19
CA PRO A 232 38.06 21.60 0.79
C PRO A 232 37.14 22.78 0.48
N SER A 233 37.71 23.80 -0.16
CA SER A 233 37.02 25.00 -0.64
C SER A 233 35.85 24.65 -1.57
N ILE A 234 34.67 25.14 -1.22
CA ILE A 234 33.47 25.12 -2.08
C ILE A 234 33.74 26.07 -3.27
N PRO A 235 33.59 25.64 -4.54
CA PRO A 235 33.67 26.55 -5.67
C PRO A 235 32.57 27.61 -5.57
N GLN A 236 32.97 28.89 -5.58
CA GLN A 236 32.04 30.01 -5.66
C GLN A 236 31.23 29.92 -6.96
N ALA A 237 29.90 30.02 -6.83
CA ALA A 237 29.01 30.17 -7.97
C ALA A 237 29.34 31.47 -8.74
N PRO A 238 29.33 31.45 -10.08
CA PRO A 238 29.55 32.65 -10.88
C PRO A 238 28.44 33.69 -10.65
N PRO A 239 28.77 34.99 -10.70
CA PRO A 239 27.80 36.05 -10.48
C PRO A 239 26.76 36.08 -11.60
N ILE A 240 25.49 36.18 -11.19
CA ILE A 240 24.34 36.39 -12.06
C ILE A 240 24.51 37.75 -12.76
N PRO A 241 24.47 37.83 -14.10
CA PRO A 241 24.52 39.10 -14.81
C PRO A 241 23.26 39.92 -14.49
N GLN A 242 23.48 41.13 -13.97
CA GLN A 242 22.44 42.11 -13.72
C GLN A 242 21.80 42.55 -15.03
N ALA A 243 20.47 42.44 -15.11
CA ALA A 243 19.68 43.02 -16.20
C ALA A 243 19.74 44.55 -16.11
N PRO A 244 19.98 45.27 -17.23
CA PRO A 244 19.96 46.73 -17.23
C PRO A 244 18.54 47.25 -17.01
N GLY A 245 18.40 48.15 -16.04
CA GLY A 245 17.16 48.84 -15.71
C GLY A 245 16.65 49.69 -16.87
N GLY A 246 15.38 49.48 -17.22
CA GLY A 246 14.60 50.38 -18.06
C GLY A 246 13.63 51.18 -17.19
N GLN A 247 13.69 52.51 -17.30
CA GLN A 247 12.77 53.46 -16.68
C GLN A 247 11.33 53.29 -17.19
N PRO A 248 10.31 53.67 -16.38
CA PRO A 248 8.92 53.59 -16.79
C PRO A 248 8.56 54.77 -17.70
N GLY A 249 8.32 54.48 -18.98
CA GLY A 249 7.67 55.38 -19.91
C GLY A 249 6.15 55.28 -19.75
N THR A 250 5.54 56.37 -19.31
CA THR A 250 4.11 56.66 -19.41
C THR A 250 3.66 56.56 -20.87
N GLN A 251 2.75 55.63 -21.18
CA GLN A 251 1.97 55.67 -22.42
C GLN A 251 0.49 55.49 -22.10
N ASP A 252 -0.25 56.54 -22.48
CA ASP A 252 -1.69 56.66 -22.49
C ASP A 252 -2.35 55.52 -23.28
N TYR A 253 -3.23 54.78 -22.62
CA TYR A 253 -4.20 53.90 -23.28
C TYR A 253 -5.57 54.60 -23.31
N PRO A 254 -6.17 54.81 -24.50
CA PRO A 254 -7.55 55.25 -24.60
C PRO A 254 -8.50 54.07 -24.30
N GLY A 255 -9.55 54.35 -23.53
CA GLY A 255 -10.66 53.44 -23.26
C GLY A 255 -11.60 53.21 -24.46
N PRO A 256 -12.82 52.68 -24.22
CA PRO A 256 -13.14 51.30 -24.56
C PRO A 256 -14.00 51.18 -25.84
N PHE A 257 -13.85 50.06 -26.54
CA PHE A 257 -14.78 49.66 -27.60
C PHE A 257 -16.06 49.10 -26.99
N ALA A 258 -17.17 49.76 -27.30
CA ALA A 258 -18.53 49.31 -27.05
C ALA A 258 -18.84 48.06 -27.89
N ALA A 259 -19.32 47.00 -27.25
CA ALA A 259 -19.89 45.84 -27.92
C ALA A 259 -21.34 46.16 -28.35
N PRO A 260 -21.80 45.72 -29.54
CA PRO A 260 -23.18 45.88 -29.98
C PRO A 260 -24.14 44.93 -29.22
N PRO A 261 -25.43 45.27 -29.10
CA PRO A 261 -26.39 44.48 -28.35
C PRO A 261 -26.74 43.19 -29.10
N GLY A 262 -26.44 42.05 -28.50
CA GLY A 262 -26.87 40.74 -28.99
C GLY A 262 -28.34 40.47 -28.67
N GLU A 263 -29.07 39.95 -29.66
CA GLU A 263 -30.47 39.52 -29.57
C GLU A 263 -30.68 38.44 -28.49
N PRO A 264 -31.85 38.43 -27.82
CA PRO A 264 -32.17 37.39 -26.85
C PRO A 264 -32.45 36.03 -27.53
N PRO A 265 -32.00 34.91 -26.94
CA PRO A 265 -32.24 33.59 -27.50
C PRO A 265 -33.74 33.18 -27.42
N PRO A 266 -34.22 32.34 -28.33
CA PRO A 266 -35.61 31.92 -28.39
C PRO A 266 -35.99 31.00 -27.20
N PRO A 267 -37.27 31.00 -26.77
CA PRO A 267 -37.72 30.21 -25.64
C PRO A 267 -37.78 28.71 -25.98
N LEU A 268 -37.29 27.89 -25.05
CA LEU A 268 -37.37 26.42 -25.10
C LEU A 268 -38.83 25.94 -25.01
N PRO A 269 -39.20 24.85 -25.71
CA PRO A 269 -40.55 24.30 -25.67
C PRO A 269 -40.84 23.61 -24.34
N ARG A 270 -42.04 23.88 -23.80
CA ARG A 270 -42.56 23.24 -22.58
C ARG A 270 -42.82 21.75 -22.83
N PRO A 271 -42.50 20.84 -21.88
CA PRO A 271 -42.90 19.45 -21.97
C PRO A 271 -44.39 19.29 -21.66
N ALA A 272 -45.06 18.44 -22.45
CA ALA A 272 -46.46 18.09 -22.29
C ALA A 272 -46.67 17.20 -21.05
N HIS A 273 -47.60 17.60 -20.20
CA HIS A 273 -48.34 16.74 -19.27
C HIS A 273 -49.26 15.81 -20.09
N ASP A 274 -49.34 14.50 -19.83
CA ASP A 274 -50.29 13.82 -18.92
C ASP A 274 -50.37 12.32 -19.35
N PRO A 275 -51.14 11.40 -18.73
CA PRO A 275 -51.30 11.10 -17.30
C PRO A 275 -51.34 9.57 -16.98
N VAL A 276 -51.24 9.27 -15.68
CA VAL A 276 -51.95 8.25 -14.87
C VAL A 276 -52.70 7.09 -15.58
N ALA A 277 -52.32 5.83 -15.27
CA ALA A 277 -53.26 4.73 -14.96
C ALA A 277 -52.54 3.47 -14.38
N SER A 278 -52.91 3.11 -13.15
CA SER A 278 -52.99 1.73 -12.60
C SER A 278 -54.49 1.45 -12.35
N PRO A 279 -55.02 0.24 -12.02
CA PRO A 279 -54.39 -1.03 -11.58
C PRO A 279 -55.07 -2.35 -12.10
N GLY A 280 -54.60 -3.53 -11.66
CA GLY A 280 -55.37 -4.80 -11.62
C GLY A 280 -54.49 -6.06 -11.80
N LYS A 281 -54.17 -6.83 -10.75
CA LYS A 281 -54.89 -7.97 -10.12
C LYS A 281 -54.89 -9.31 -10.91
N ASP A 282 -54.41 -10.34 -10.18
CA ASP A 282 -54.75 -11.78 -10.20
C ASP A 282 -53.96 -12.82 -11.07
N ARG A 283 -53.52 -13.87 -10.34
CA ARG A 283 -52.90 -15.21 -10.58
C ARG A 283 -53.56 -16.11 -11.69
N PRO A 284 -53.16 -17.40 -11.92
CA PRO A 284 -51.86 -18.11 -11.97
C PRO A 284 -51.69 -19.18 -13.13
N ALA A 285 -50.49 -19.77 -13.23
CA ALA A 285 -50.09 -21.17 -13.61
C ALA A 285 -50.28 -21.82 -15.02
N SER A 286 -49.12 -22.11 -15.67
CA SER A 286 -48.66 -23.30 -16.46
C SER A 286 -49.41 -23.78 -17.74
N PRO A 287 -48.82 -24.60 -18.68
CA PRO A 287 -47.51 -25.30 -18.73
C PRO A 287 -46.72 -25.16 -20.08
N PRO A 288 -45.52 -25.78 -20.25
CA PRO A 288 -44.71 -25.68 -21.47
C PRO A 288 -44.91 -26.81 -22.50
N VAL A 289 -44.79 -26.48 -23.79
CA VAL A 289 -44.81 -27.40 -24.94
C VAL A 289 -43.49 -27.30 -25.71
N ASN A 290 -42.76 -28.42 -25.73
CA ASN A 290 -42.11 -29.10 -26.86
C ASN A 290 -41.42 -28.28 -27.97
N ARG A 291 -40.14 -28.60 -28.26
CA ARG A 291 -39.64 -28.84 -29.64
C ARG A 291 -38.19 -29.37 -29.67
N ASP A 292 -38.05 -30.60 -30.16
CA ASP A 292 -36.86 -31.11 -30.86
C ASP A 292 -36.60 -30.33 -32.15
N PRO A 293 -35.36 -30.39 -32.68
CA PRO A 293 -35.24 -30.76 -34.09
C PRO A 293 -34.07 -31.70 -34.45
N LEU A 294 -34.40 -32.55 -35.43
CA LEU A 294 -33.56 -33.36 -36.31
C LEU A 294 -32.51 -32.55 -37.10
N ARG A 295 -31.34 -33.16 -37.40
CA ARG A 295 -30.65 -33.18 -38.72
C ARG A 295 -29.39 -34.06 -38.65
N LEU A 296 -29.38 -35.21 -39.34
CA LEU A 296 -28.85 -35.48 -40.70
C LEU A 296 -27.33 -35.39 -40.81
N GLY A 297 -26.71 -36.52 -41.16
CA GLY A 297 -25.28 -36.67 -41.36
C GLY A 297 -24.84 -36.83 -42.81
N THR A 298 -23.53 -36.91 -42.98
CA THR A 298 -22.69 -37.37 -44.11
C THR A 298 -21.32 -37.63 -43.47
N GLY A 299 -20.57 -38.74 -43.61
CA GLY A 299 -20.18 -39.52 -44.77
C GLY A 299 -18.70 -39.95 -44.55
N SER A 300 -18.47 -41.26 -44.50
CA SER A 300 -17.22 -42.06 -44.37
C SER A 300 -16.10 -41.73 -45.39
N PRO A 301 -14.81 -42.23 -45.30
CA PRO A 301 -14.48 -43.64 -45.03
C PRO A 301 -13.14 -44.06 -44.32
N GLN A 302 -13.26 -45.26 -43.73
CA GLN A 302 -12.35 -46.41 -43.62
C GLN A 302 -10.81 -46.25 -43.65
N ARG A 303 -10.18 -46.74 -42.57
CA ARG A 303 -8.97 -47.59 -42.64
C ARG A 303 -9.02 -48.69 -41.56
N SER A 304 -8.44 -49.83 -41.92
CA SER A 304 -8.63 -51.21 -41.41
C SER A 304 -7.71 -51.64 -40.26
N ILE A 305 -8.26 -52.37 -39.27
CA ILE A 305 -7.86 -53.70 -38.66
C ILE A 305 -6.41 -53.85 -38.07
N PRO A 306 -6.11 -54.67 -37.01
CA PRO A 306 -6.90 -55.71 -36.32
C PRO A 306 -6.97 -55.66 -34.78
N ALA A 307 -7.91 -56.49 -34.31
CA ALA A 307 -8.20 -56.86 -32.93
C ALA A 307 -7.08 -57.64 -32.22
N LYS A 308 -6.94 -57.40 -30.90
CA LYS A 308 -6.47 -58.36 -29.92
C LYS A 308 -7.42 -58.35 -28.72
N GLY A 309 -8.09 -59.48 -28.52
CA GLY A 309 -9.02 -59.68 -27.41
C GLY A 309 -8.30 -59.78 -26.06
N ARG A 310 -8.94 -59.22 -25.03
CA ARG A 310 -8.75 -59.60 -23.63
C ARG A 310 -10.10 -59.52 -22.92
N HIS A 311 -10.54 -60.66 -22.41
CA HIS A 311 -11.63 -60.79 -21.46
C HIS A 311 -11.32 -59.95 -20.21
N VAL A 312 -12.22 -59.03 -19.86
CA VAL A 312 -12.23 -58.39 -18.54
C VAL A 312 -13.47 -58.86 -17.80
N VAL A 313 -13.22 -59.67 -16.77
CA VAL A 313 -14.18 -60.09 -15.75
C VAL A 313 -14.61 -58.84 -14.99
N ARG A 314 -15.89 -58.46 -15.10
CA ARG A 314 -16.51 -57.43 -14.25
C ARG A 314 -16.67 -57.99 -12.84
N SER A 315 -15.81 -57.55 -11.93
CA SER A 315 -15.96 -57.74 -10.49
C SER A 315 -16.79 -56.60 -9.89
N THR A 316 -17.88 -56.96 -9.25
CA THR A 316 -18.79 -56.10 -8.48
C THR A 316 -18.20 -55.82 -7.10
N ALA A 317 -17.65 -54.62 -6.87
CA ALA A 317 -17.36 -54.15 -5.51
C ALA A 317 -17.30 -52.60 -5.40
N PRO A 318 -18.42 -51.88 -5.54
CA PRO A 318 -18.45 -50.43 -5.28
C PRO A 318 -18.40 -50.07 -3.78
N THR A 319 -18.63 -51.01 -2.87
CA THR A 319 -18.75 -50.74 -1.43
C THR A 319 -17.41 -50.51 -0.71
N ARG A 320 -16.30 -51.08 -1.20
CA ARG A 320 -14.99 -50.92 -0.53
C ARG A 320 -14.36 -49.55 -0.75
N ARG A 321 -14.60 -48.90 -1.90
CA ARG A 321 -14.06 -47.57 -2.19
C ARG A 321 -14.74 -46.49 -1.35
N VAL A 322 -16.06 -46.57 -1.21
CA VAL A 322 -16.83 -45.62 -0.38
C VAL A 322 -16.46 -45.75 1.10
N ALA A 323 -16.28 -46.98 1.61
CA ALA A 323 -15.85 -47.21 2.99
C ALA A 323 -14.45 -46.64 3.28
N LEU A 324 -13.51 -46.78 2.33
CA LEU A 324 -12.16 -46.23 2.48
C LEU A 324 -12.16 -44.70 2.48
N THR A 325 -12.96 -44.07 1.61
CA THR A 325 -13.08 -42.60 1.57
C THR A 325 -13.70 -42.04 2.85
N LEU A 326 -14.72 -42.70 3.41
CA LEU A 326 -15.31 -42.30 4.70
C LEU A 326 -14.33 -42.46 5.86
N LEU A 327 -13.53 -43.53 5.87
CA LEU A 327 -12.52 -43.74 6.91
C LEU A 327 -11.45 -42.64 6.88
N ILE A 328 -10.99 -42.22 5.69
CA ILE A 328 -10.01 -41.15 5.53
C ILE A 328 -10.58 -39.79 6.00
N MET A 329 -11.85 -39.50 5.70
CA MET A 329 -12.47 -38.25 6.16
C MET A 329 -12.65 -38.20 7.68
N LEU A 330 -12.99 -39.34 8.30
CA LEU A 330 -13.12 -39.45 9.76
C LEU A 330 -11.78 -39.31 10.48
N THR A 331 -10.70 -39.88 9.93
CA THR A 331 -9.36 -39.74 10.54
C THR A 331 -8.83 -38.32 10.42
N ILE A 332 -9.06 -37.63 9.30
CA ILE A 332 -8.67 -36.22 9.13
C ILE A 332 -9.43 -35.32 10.13
N SER A 333 -10.74 -35.53 10.32
CA SER A 333 -11.51 -34.77 11.31
C SER A 333 -11.06 -35.04 12.74
N ALA A 334 -10.76 -36.30 13.08
CA ALA A 334 -10.30 -36.66 14.42
C ALA A 334 -8.91 -36.04 14.73
N VAL A 335 -8.00 -36.04 13.76
CA VAL A 335 -6.67 -35.41 13.90
C VAL A 335 -6.79 -33.89 14.03
N GLY A 336 -7.68 -33.25 13.26
CA GLY A 336 -7.96 -31.82 13.36
C GLY A 336 -8.53 -31.40 14.72
N ALA A 337 -9.50 -32.17 15.24
CA ALA A 337 -10.07 -31.94 16.58
C ALA A 337 -9.04 -32.17 17.69
N PHE A 338 -8.18 -33.18 17.57
CA PHE A 338 -7.13 -33.45 18.53
C PHE A 338 -6.06 -32.35 18.56
N PHE A 339 -5.68 -31.81 17.39
CA PHE A 339 -4.77 -30.65 17.32
C PHE A 339 -5.38 -29.38 17.92
N PHE A 340 -6.68 -29.17 17.73
CA PHE A 340 -7.38 -28.01 18.30
C PHE A 340 -7.46 -28.08 19.84
N VAL A 341 -7.66 -29.27 20.40
CA VAL A 341 -7.70 -29.49 21.85
C VAL A 341 -6.30 -29.44 22.48
N MET A 342 -5.27 -29.93 21.78
CA MET A 342 -3.91 -30.00 22.32
C MET A 342 -3.09 -28.70 22.16
N HIS A 343 -3.55 -27.73 21.36
CA HIS A 343 -2.86 -26.43 21.16
C HIS A 343 -3.63 -25.23 21.69
N ALA A 344 -4.63 -25.46 22.56
CA ALA A 344 -5.32 -24.41 23.28
C ALA A 344 -5.01 -24.34 24.81
N PRO A 345 -3.76 -24.45 25.31
CA PRO A 345 -3.46 -23.95 26.64
C PRO A 345 -3.16 -22.45 26.56
N GLU A 346 -3.84 -21.66 27.40
CA GLU A 346 -3.62 -20.24 27.67
C GLU A 346 -4.41 -19.19 26.85
N LEU A 347 -5.74 -19.28 26.89
CA LEU A 347 -6.57 -18.07 26.97
C LEU A 347 -6.64 -17.64 28.44
N SER A 348 -5.68 -16.82 28.84
CA SER A 348 -5.56 -16.25 30.17
C SER A 348 -6.72 -15.30 30.48
N LEU A 349 -7.65 -15.77 31.32
CA LEU A 349 -8.70 -14.98 31.97
C LEU A 349 -8.15 -13.79 32.80
N HIS A 350 -6.83 -13.73 33.01
CA HIS A 350 -6.15 -12.70 33.79
C HIS A 350 -5.92 -11.39 33.03
N ALA A 351 -5.94 -11.39 31.70
CA ALA A 351 -5.80 -10.16 30.91
C ALA A 351 -7.09 -9.32 30.91
N ILE A 352 -8.25 -9.98 30.97
CA ILE A 352 -9.57 -9.32 30.97
C ILE A 352 -9.88 -8.68 32.33
N THR A 353 -9.37 -9.23 33.43
CA THR A 353 -9.60 -8.69 34.78
C THR A 353 -8.78 -7.44 35.10
N ARG A 354 -7.62 -7.21 34.44
CA ARG A 354 -6.79 -6.00 34.64
C ARG A 354 -7.29 -4.77 33.90
N SER A 355 -8.00 -4.93 32.78
CA SER A 355 -8.55 -3.79 32.03
C SER A 355 -9.82 -3.22 32.65
N LEU A 356 -10.58 -4.02 33.40
CA LEU A 356 -11.79 -3.58 34.10
C LEU A 356 -11.53 -2.79 35.38
N THR A 357 -10.37 -2.98 36.03
CA THR A 357 -10.01 -2.23 37.26
C THR A 357 -9.54 -0.80 36.96
N LYS A 358 -8.91 -0.57 35.80
CA LYS A 358 -8.46 0.77 35.37
C LYS A 358 -9.60 1.69 34.86
N LEU A 359 -10.81 1.17 34.71
CA LEU A 359 -11.99 1.93 34.29
C LEU A 359 -12.85 2.44 35.47
N LEU A 360 -12.48 2.11 36.72
CA LEU A 360 -13.24 2.45 37.92
C LEU A 360 -12.53 3.42 38.89
N GLU A 361 -11.28 3.80 38.62
CA GLU A 361 -10.55 4.82 39.40
C GLU A 361 -10.55 6.13 38.61
N GLY A 362 -11.56 6.96 38.87
CA GLY A 362 -11.61 8.34 38.39
C GLY A 362 -10.84 9.26 39.33
N ASP A 363 -9.75 9.85 38.82
CA ASP A 363 -9.04 10.92 39.50
C ASP A 363 -9.45 12.29 38.94
N ALA A 364 -9.83 13.17 39.87
CA ALA A 364 -10.31 14.52 39.63
C ALA A 364 -9.19 15.51 39.24
N PRO A 365 -9.49 16.59 38.49
CA PRO A 365 -8.50 17.60 38.14
C PRO A 365 -8.24 18.60 39.29
N PRO A 366 -7.00 19.09 39.47
CA PRO A 366 -6.69 20.11 40.47
C PRO A 366 -7.09 21.53 40.03
N PRO A 367 -7.33 22.46 40.98
CA PRO A 367 -7.83 23.81 40.72
C PRO A 367 -6.76 24.79 40.20
N PRO A 368 -7.17 25.91 39.57
CA PRO A 368 -6.26 26.88 38.97
C PRO A 368 -5.69 27.87 40.00
N THR A 369 -4.47 28.34 39.75
CA THR A 369 -3.82 29.43 40.51
C THR A 369 -3.62 30.66 39.62
N PRO A 370 -3.81 31.91 40.12
CA PRO A 370 -3.87 33.12 39.28
C PRO A 370 -2.60 33.99 39.28
N GLY A 371 -2.37 34.67 38.13
CA GLY A 371 -1.79 36.03 38.02
C GLY A 371 -0.28 36.15 37.77
N ARG A 372 0.16 36.85 36.69
CA ARG A 372 0.42 38.33 36.62
C ARG A 372 1.24 38.73 35.36
N THR A 373 0.80 39.80 34.68
CA THR A 373 1.50 40.92 33.96
C THR A 373 2.76 40.64 33.11
N SER A 374 2.89 40.97 31.81
CA SER A 374 2.76 42.25 31.03
C SER A 374 4.14 42.75 30.51
N ALA A 375 4.15 43.40 29.34
CA ALA A 375 5.23 44.01 28.53
C ALA A 375 5.90 43.07 27.48
N ALA A 376 6.10 43.40 26.20
CA ALA A 376 5.93 44.63 25.40
C ALA A 376 5.75 44.29 23.90
N ASP A 377 5.12 45.21 23.14
CA ASP A 377 4.75 45.08 21.71
C ASP A 377 5.92 45.32 20.72
N PRO A 378 5.96 44.59 19.59
CA PRO A 378 6.60 45.03 18.34
C PRO A 378 5.58 45.59 17.30
N PRO A 379 6.03 46.31 16.26
CA PRO A 379 5.23 47.27 15.48
C PRO A 379 4.30 46.65 14.41
N PRO A 380 3.34 47.42 13.83
CA PRO A 380 2.13 46.87 13.24
C PRO A 380 2.35 46.28 11.83
N ALA A 381 2.03 45.00 11.68
CA ALA A 381 1.78 44.40 10.37
C ALA A 381 0.32 44.67 9.94
N ALA A 382 0.15 44.99 8.67
CA ALA A 382 -1.11 45.40 8.06
C ALA A 382 -2.25 44.38 8.30
N GLY A 383 -3.32 44.88 8.93
CA GLY A 383 -4.73 44.52 8.69
C GLY A 383 -5.10 43.05 8.48
N LEU A 384 -4.93 42.20 9.49
CA LEU A 384 -5.70 40.96 9.61
C LEU A 384 -7.09 41.31 10.17
N GLN A 385 -8.12 41.24 9.33
CA GLN A 385 -9.50 41.28 9.79
C GLN A 385 -9.80 39.99 10.56
N THR A 386 -9.87 40.08 11.88
CA THR A 386 -10.30 38.99 12.76
C THR A 386 -11.82 39.02 12.87
N VAL A 387 -12.49 38.12 12.16
CA VAL A 387 -13.92 37.85 12.37
C VAL A 387 -14.06 36.96 13.62
N PRO A 388 -14.81 37.36 14.66
CA PRO A 388 -14.92 36.57 15.89
C PRO A 388 -15.74 35.30 15.66
N GLY A 389 -15.20 34.13 16.03
CA GLY A 389 -15.90 32.83 15.95
C GLY A 389 -15.84 32.17 14.57
N GLY A 390 -14.79 32.42 13.79
CA GLY A 390 -14.73 32.08 12.37
C GLY A 390 -14.58 30.59 12.09
N HIS A 391 -15.70 29.87 11.96
CA HIS A 391 -15.77 28.67 11.13
C HIS A 391 -15.56 29.09 9.65
N TRP A 392 -14.71 28.38 8.91
CA TRP A 392 -14.56 28.62 7.47
C TRP A 392 -15.68 27.89 6.72
N PRO A 393 -16.71 28.58 6.20
CA PRO A 393 -17.91 27.90 5.68
C PRO A 393 -17.59 27.05 4.46
N ALA A 394 -18.22 25.88 4.34
CA ALA A 394 -18.06 24.96 3.19
C ALA A 394 -18.25 25.66 1.83
N LYS A 395 -19.13 26.66 1.77
CA LYS A 395 -19.35 27.51 0.59
C LYS A 395 -18.09 28.27 0.16
N GLU A 396 -17.38 28.86 1.11
CA GLU A 396 -16.13 29.58 0.83
C GLU A 396 -15.01 28.61 0.47
N GLN A 397 -14.89 27.50 1.20
CA GLN A 397 -13.92 26.44 0.92
C GLN A 397 -14.03 25.93 -0.53
N ALA A 398 -15.25 25.57 -0.94
CA ALA A 398 -15.51 25.06 -2.28
C ALA A 398 -15.22 26.12 -3.36
N ARG A 399 -15.63 27.37 -3.15
CA ARG A 399 -15.34 28.47 -4.08
C ARG A 399 -13.85 28.71 -4.26
N ASP A 400 -13.07 28.66 -3.17
CA ASP A 400 -11.64 28.92 -3.24
C ASP A 400 -10.90 27.76 -3.95
N ILE A 401 -11.32 26.50 -3.75
CA ILE A 401 -10.78 25.37 -4.54
C ILE A 401 -11.16 25.47 -6.01
N LEU A 402 -12.41 25.82 -6.34
CA LEU A 402 -12.83 25.98 -7.74
C LEU A 402 -12.00 27.05 -8.47
N LYS A 403 -11.65 28.15 -7.79
CA LYS A 403 -10.72 29.15 -8.33
C LYS A 403 -9.32 28.60 -8.60
N LEU A 404 -8.80 27.73 -7.73
CA LEU A 404 -7.50 27.08 -7.96
C LEU A 404 -7.54 26.12 -9.14
N ILE A 405 -8.63 25.36 -9.30
CA ILE A 405 -8.85 24.47 -10.44
C ILE A 405 -8.92 25.28 -11.73
N GLU A 406 -9.68 26.38 -11.75
CA GLU A 406 -9.79 27.27 -12.91
C GLU A 406 -8.43 27.88 -13.29
N ALA A 407 -7.62 28.28 -12.29
CA ALA A 407 -6.30 28.85 -12.53
C ALA A 407 -5.28 27.84 -13.06
N ASN A 408 -5.38 26.56 -12.68
CA ASN A 408 -4.39 25.52 -13.02
C ASN A 408 -5.04 24.18 -13.40
N PRO A 409 -5.83 24.09 -14.49
CA PRO A 409 -6.71 22.95 -14.76
C PRO A 409 -5.99 21.61 -15.01
N SER A 410 -4.68 21.64 -15.29
CA SER A 410 -3.88 20.43 -15.51
C SER A 410 -3.45 19.73 -14.22
N GLN A 411 -3.65 20.35 -13.06
CA GLN A 411 -3.26 19.76 -11.78
C GLN A 411 -4.32 18.75 -11.32
N GLY A 412 -3.91 17.53 -10.94
CA GLY A 412 -4.83 16.49 -10.45
C GLY A 412 -5.30 16.72 -9.00
N ARG A 413 -4.51 17.41 -8.17
CA ARG A 413 -4.76 17.60 -6.73
C ARG A 413 -4.61 19.05 -6.28
N TYR A 414 -5.58 19.56 -5.54
CA TYR A 414 -5.62 20.92 -5.03
C TYR A 414 -5.76 20.92 -3.51
N THR A 415 -5.13 21.86 -2.81
CA THR A 415 -5.21 21.95 -1.36
C THR A 415 -5.10 23.39 -0.90
N ILE A 416 -5.93 23.78 0.06
CA ILE A 416 -5.90 25.08 0.72
C ILE A 416 -5.80 24.85 2.22
N THR A 417 -4.89 25.59 2.86
CA THR A 417 -4.73 25.61 4.31
C THR A 417 -5.11 26.99 4.82
N LYS A 418 -6.01 27.06 5.80
CA LYS A 418 -6.43 28.31 6.44
C LYS A 418 -6.27 28.22 7.95
N LYS A 419 -5.56 29.19 8.53
CA LYS A 419 -5.44 29.34 9.98
C LYS A 419 -6.64 30.15 10.49
N LEU A 420 -7.41 29.56 11.39
CA LEU A 420 -8.52 30.18 12.11
C LEU A 420 -8.05 30.54 13.54
N PRO A 421 -8.83 31.32 14.32
CA PRO A 421 -8.43 31.67 15.69
C PRO A 421 -8.12 30.45 16.56
N ASP A 422 -8.94 29.40 16.45
CA ASP A 422 -8.91 28.24 17.35
C ASP A 422 -8.54 26.93 16.63
N SER A 423 -8.26 26.98 15.33
CA SER A 423 -7.97 25.79 14.51
C SER A 423 -7.14 26.08 13.26
N VAL A 424 -6.65 25.02 12.62
CA VAL A 424 -6.07 25.04 11.27
C VAL A 424 -6.90 24.09 10.42
N VAL A 425 -7.46 24.61 9.33
CA VAL A 425 -8.25 23.83 8.38
C VAL A 425 -7.41 23.53 7.14
N LEU A 426 -7.35 22.26 6.78
CA LEU A 426 -6.82 21.74 5.52
C LEU A 426 -8.00 21.22 4.70
N PHE A 427 -8.31 21.91 3.60
CA PHE A 427 -9.34 21.48 2.66
C PHE A 427 -8.70 21.16 1.32
N GLY A 428 -8.93 19.96 0.80
CA GLY A 428 -8.31 19.54 -0.43
C GLY A 428 -9.15 18.59 -1.25
N VAL A 429 -8.75 18.48 -2.51
CA VAL A 429 -9.47 17.79 -3.56
C VAL A 429 -8.47 17.05 -4.43
N ASP A 430 -8.82 15.82 -4.78
CA ASP A 430 -8.08 14.99 -5.71
C ASP A 430 -9.03 14.57 -6.84
N LEU A 431 -8.85 15.17 -8.01
CA LEU A 431 -9.71 14.98 -9.18
C LEU A 431 -9.47 13.61 -9.83
N ASP A 432 -8.26 13.06 -9.72
CA ASP A 432 -7.89 11.77 -10.30
C ASP A 432 -8.64 10.63 -9.62
N VAL A 433 -8.70 10.66 -8.29
CA VAL A 433 -9.44 9.66 -7.49
C VAL A 433 -10.86 10.10 -7.12
N GLN A 434 -11.29 11.26 -7.60
CA GLN A 434 -12.60 11.86 -7.32
C GLN A 434 -12.89 11.94 -5.81
N SER A 435 -12.06 12.64 -5.05
CA SER A 435 -12.24 12.78 -3.59
C SER A 435 -12.11 14.22 -3.10
N ILE A 436 -12.84 14.53 -2.04
CA ILE A 436 -12.76 15.77 -1.26
C ILE A 436 -12.42 15.39 0.18
N TYR A 437 -11.50 16.09 0.82
CA TYR A 437 -11.19 15.93 2.23
C TYR A 437 -11.16 17.27 2.96
N HIS A 438 -11.65 17.26 4.19
CA HIS A 438 -11.63 18.36 5.13
C HIS A 438 -11.03 17.86 6.45
N VAL A 439 -9.94 18.50 6.88
CA VAL A 439 -9.29 18.21 8.16
C VAL A 439 -9.20 19.50 8.95
N GLU A 440 -9.86 19.55 10.10
CA GLU A 440 -9.78 20.69 11.02
C GLU A 440 -9.06 20.27 12.29
N ARG A 441 -7.88 20.85 12.52
CA ARG A 441 -7.09 20.60 13.74
C ARG A 441 -7.22 21.78 14.68
N TYR A 442 -7.79 21.53 15.84
CA TYR A 442 -8.02 22.53 16.88
C TYR A 442 -6.75 22.77 17.72
N THR A 443 -6.65 23.93 18.36
CA THR A 443 -5.51 24.32 19.21
C THR A 443 -5.34 23.42 20.45
N ASN A 444 -6.40 22.78 20.92
CA ASN A 444 -6.38 21.78 21.99
C ASN A 444 -5.83 20.40 21.53
N GLY A 445 -5.47 20.26 20.25
CA GLY A 445 -4.95 19.03 19.66
C GLY A 445 -6.01 18.05 19.13
N THR A 446 -7.32 18.33 19.30
CA THR A 446 -8.36 17.50 18.68
C THR A 446 -8.41 17.74 17.16
N GLU A 447 -8.84 16.72 16.41
CA GLU A 447 -8.90 16.77 14.95
C GLU A 447 -10.24 16.23 14.47
N ASP A 448 -10.94 16.98 13.62
CA ASP A 448 -12.12 16.52 12.88
C ASP A 448 -11.72 16.22 11.43
N ARG A 449 -12.17 15.08 10.90
CA ARG A 449 -11.87 14.60 9.56
C ARG A 449 -13.15 14.21 8.84
N GLN A 450 -13.38 14.83 7.70
CA GLN A 450 -14.50 14.51 6.82
C GLN A 450 -13.96 14.23 5.42
N SER A 451 -14.54 13.24 4.74
CA SER A 451 -14.20 12.92 3.36
C SER A 451 -15.42 12.54 2.55
N TRP A 452 -15.40 12.93 1.28
CA TRP A 452 -16.44 12.64 0.30
C TRP A 452 -15.79 12.01 -0.92
N LEU A 453 -16.38 10.94 -1.44
CA LEU A 453 -15.93 10.23 -2.63
C LEU A 453 -16.95 10.37 -3.75
N GLY A 454 -16.46 10.44 -4.99
CA GLY A 454 -17.24 10.59 -6.20
C GLY A 454 -17.81 12.00 -6.40
N HIS A 455 -18.15 12.31 -7.65
CA HIS A 455 -18.86 13.54 -8.03
C HIS A 455 -18.21 14.84 -7.54
N THR A 456 -16.88 14.87 -7.56
CA THR A 456 -16.07 15.93 -6.93
C THR A 456 -16.45 17.32 -7.44
N MET A 457 -16.50 17.49 -8.76
CA MET A 457 -16.85 18.77 -9.38
C MET A 457 -18.27 19.21 -9.02
N PHE A 458 -19.24 18.29 -9.10
CA PHE A 458 -20.63 18.58 -8.74
C PHE A 458 -20.77 19.00 -7.27
N ARG A 459 -20.09 18.29 -6.35
CA ARG A 459 -20.11 18.60 -4.91
C ARG A 459 -19.52 19.99 -4.64
N LEU A 460 -18.41 20.32 -5.29
CA LEU A 460 -17.78 21.64 -5.17
C LEU A 460 -18.70 22.73 -5.72
N GLU A 461 -19.28 22.52 -6.89
CA GLU A 461 -20.24 23.46 -7.50
C GLU A 461 -21.46 23.67 -6.59
N SER A 462 -22.10 22.60 -6.13
CA SER A 462 -23.24 22.65 -5.21
C SER A 462 -22.88 23.43 -3.93
N ALA A 463 -21.80 23.05 -3.27
CA ALA A 463 -21.34 23.71 -2.05
C ALA A 463 -21.03 25.20 -2.29
N SER A 464 -20.39 25.55 -3.41
CA SER A 464 -20.08 26.96 -3.75
C SER A 464 -21.33 27.82 -3.96
N GLN A 465 -22.44 27.20 -4.35
CA GLN A 465 -23.75 27.85 -4.53
C GLN A 465 -24.59 27.88 -3.26
N GLY A 466 -24.10 27.29 -2.15
CA GLY A 466 -24.80 27.23 -0.86
C GLY A 466 -25.48 25.89 -0.57
N GLY A 467 -25.27 24.88 -1.43
CA GLY A 467 -25.60 23.48 -1.13
C GLY A 467 -24.60 22.83 -0.17
N SER A 468 -24.61 21.50 -0.11
CA SER A 468 -23.77 20.70 0.76
C SER A 468 -22.68 19.95 -0.02
N LEU A 469 -21.50 19.78 0.58
CA LEU A 469 -20.49 18.85 0.07
C LEU A 469 -20.99 17.40 0.06
N ALA A 470 -22.04 17.10 0.82
CA ALA A 470 -22.71 15.79 0.81
C ALA A 470 -23.62 15.58 -0.42
N ASP A 471 -23.98 16.63 -1.15
CA ASP A 471 -24.90 16.53 -2.29
C ASP A 471 -24.33 15.69 -3.43
N VAL A 472 -25.19 14.93 -4.09
CA VAL A 472 -24.86 14.09 -5.24
C VAL A 472 -25.88 14.34 -6.35
N PRO A 473 -25.53 14.11 -7.63
CA PRO A 473 -26.49 14.21 -8.73
C PRO A 473 -27.71 13.33 -8.47
N ALA A 474 -28.90 13.82 -8.84
CA ALA A 474 -30.14 13.08 -8.66
C ALA A 474 -30.06 11.68 -9.29
N GLY A 475 -30.42 10.65 -8.53
CA GLY A 475 -30.43 9.25 -8.99
C GLY A 475 -29.09 8.51 -8.84
N GLN A 476 -28.06 9.13 -8.26
CA GLN A 476 -26.77 8.50 -7.96
C GLN A 476 -26.55 8.56 -6.43
N ARG A 477 -26.19 7.44 -5.79
CA ARG A 477 -25.91 7.34 -4.35
C ARG A 477 -24.59 6.65 -4.10
#